data_AF-A0ABD2X226-F1
#
_entry.id   AF-A0ABD2X226-F1
#
_cell.length_a   1.000
_cell.length_b   1.000
_cell.length_c   1.000
_cell.angle_alpha   90.00
_cell.angle_beta   90.00
_cell.angle_gamma   90.00
#
_symmetry.space_group_name_H-M   'P 1'
#
loop_
_entity.id
_entity.type
_entity.pdbx_description
1 polymer ?
#
loop_
_entity_poly.entity_id
_entity_poly.type
_entity_poly.pdbx_seq_one_letter_code
_entity_poly.pdbx_strand_id
1 'polypeptide(L)'
;MICSHKAAYRYFIESIKNLVNSKCKYLSYPWDGTLASAEKAVKATKSNHECPSCPEMGIKASSGDMLGVFINFAGRKEPFCEYDDEDLAYALKMVQKMQVGLQGTGKKSIL
;
A
#
# COMPACT_ATOMS: atom_id res chain seq x y z
N MET A 1 -8.10 11.52 13.65
CA MET A 1 -7.43 10.36 13.03
C MET A 1 -8.46 9.30 12.72
N ILE A 2 -8.42 8.70 11.53
CA ILE A 2 -9.24 7.52 11.20
C ILE A 2 -8.51 6.31 11.77
N CYS A 3 -9.22 5.43 12.48
CA CYS A 3 -8.64 4.16 12.94
C CYS A 3 -8.25 3.30 11.72
N SER A 4 -7.11 2.62 11.77
CA SER A 4 -6.59 1.81 10.64
C SER A 4 -7.61 0.80 10.12
N HIS A 5 -8.42 0.20 11.00
CA HIS A 5 -9.49 -0.71 10.61
C HIS A 5 -10.58 -0.01 9.77
N LYS A 6 -10.94 1.22 10.12
CA LYS A 6 -11.90 2.04 9.36
C LYS A 6 -11.32 2.55 8.04
N ALA A 7 -10.00 2.77 7.99
CA ALA A 7 -9.31 3.17 6.77
C ALA A 7 -9.43 2.09 5.67
N ALA A 8 -9.29 0.81 6.03
CA ALA A 8 -9.44 -0.30 5.08
C ALA A 8 -10.81 -0.28 4.37
N TYR A 9 -11.90 -0.08 5.11
CA TYR A 9 -13.25 0.05 4.51
C TYR A 9 -13.36 1.28 3.62
N ARG A 10 -12.76 2.41 4.00
CA ARG A 10 -12.80 3.62 3.18
C ARG A 10 -12.08 3.44 1.85
N TYR A 11 -10.90 2.83 1.86
CA TYR A 11 -10.17 2.55 0.62
C TYR A 11 -10.93 1.58 -0.28
N PHE A 12 -11.58 0.56 0.30
CA PHE A 12 -12.43 -0.35 -0.47
C PHE A 12 -13.64 0.37 -1.09
N ILE A 13 -14.36 1.19 -0.31
CA ILE A 13 -15.50 1.98 -0.82
C ILE A 13 -15.05 2.97 -1.90
N GLU A 14 -13.90 3.63 -1.73
CA GLU A 14 -13.34 4.52 -2.74
C GLU A 14 -12.97 3.75 -4.02
N SER A 15 -12.41 2.54 -3.90
CA SER A 15 -12.13 1.69 -5.07
C SER A 15 -13.40 1.36 -5.89
N ILE A 16 -14.56 1.19 -5.22
CA ILE A 16 -15.86 1.00 -5.89
C ILE A 16 -16.29 2.28 -6.59
N LYS A 17 -16.21 3.44 -5.92
CA LYS A 17 -16.56 4.74 -6.52
C LYS A 17 -15.70 5.04 -7.76
N ASN A 18 -14.43 4.64 -7.73
CA ASN A 18 -13.49 4.85 -8.83
C ASN A 18 -13.76 3.97 -10.05
N LEU A 19 -14.57 2.89 -9.94
CA LEU A 19 -15.02 2.15 -11.12
C LEU A 19 -15.85 3.02 -12.08
N VAL A 20 -16.65 3.92 -11.53
CA VAL A 20 -17.55 4.77 -12.31
C VAL A 20 -16.79 5.94 -12.94
N ASN A 21 -15.80 6.49 -12.22
CA ASN A 21 -15.12 7.73 -12.61
C ASN A 21 -13.69 7.54 -13.17
N SER A 22 -13.11 6.33 -13.15
CA SER A 22 -11.81 5.92 -13.73
C SER A 22 -10.58 6.80 -13.43
N LYS A 23 -10.69 7.80 -12.55
CA LYS A 23 -9.65 8.82 -12.36
C LYS A 23 -8.51 8.40 -11.44
N CYS A 24 -8.69 7.34 -10.65
CA CYS A 24 -7.73 7.02 -9.60
C CYS A 24 -7.68 5.52 -9.28
N LYS A 25 -6.47 5.00 -9.05
CA LYS A 25 -6.19 3.56 -8.89
C LYS A 25 -5.29 3.32 -7.68
N TYR A 26 -5.56 2.26 -6.93
CA TYR A 26 -4.66 1.79 -5.87
C TYR A 26 -3.68 0.75 -6.42
N LEU A 27 -2.68 1.20 -7.16
CA LEU A 27 -1.64 0.32 -7.68
C LEU A 27 -0.85 -0.30 -6.53
N SER A 28 -0.67 -1.62 -6.60
CA SER A 28 0.02 -2.41 -5.59
C SER A 28 1.30 -2.98 -6.16
N TYR A 29 2.40 -2.82 -5.45
CA TYR A 29 3.73 -3.21 -5.88
C TYR A 29 4.19 -4.44 -5.09
N PRO A 30 4.89 -5.42 -5.70
CA PRO A 30 5.44 -6.55 -4.96
C PRO A 30 6.29 -6.11 -3.78
N TRP A 31 6.11 -6.76 -2.63
CA TRP A 31 6.78 -6.40 -1.39
C TRP A 31 7.19 -7.64 -0.60
N ASP A 32 8.46 -7.71 -0.23
CA ASP A 32 9.04 -8.82 0.56
C ASP A 32 9.05 -8.55 2.07
N GLY A 33 8.38 -7.49 2.53
CA GLY A 33 8.39 -7.07 3.94
C GLY A 33 9.58 -6.18 4.32
N THR A 34 10.52 -5.92 3.41
CA THR A 34 11.71 -5.11 3.70
C THR A 34 11.52 -3.63 3.40
N LEU A 35 12.24 -2.76 4.13
CA LEU A 35 12.33 -1.34 3.79
C LEU A 35 12.92 -1.12 2.40
N ALA A 36 13.93 -1.89 2.01
CA ALA A 36 14.55 -1.78 0.69
C ALA A 36 13.54 -2.06 -0.45
N SER A 37 12.67 -3.06 -0.31
CA SER A 37 11.60 -3.31 -1.27
C SER A 37 10.52 -2.22 -1.24
N ALA A 38 10.21 -1.65 -0.08
CA ALA A 38 9.27 -0.52 0.02
C ALA A 38 9.83 0.75 -0.66
N GLU A 39 11.13 1.04 -0.50
CA GLU A 39 11.79 2.15 -1.18
C GLU A 39 11.78 1.97 -2.71
N LYS A 40 11.95 0.75 -3.21
CA LYS A 40 11.78 0.43 -4.64
C LYS A 40 10.35 0.73 -5.10
N ALA A 41 9.34 0.33 -4.33
CA ALA A 41 7.95 0.62 -4.63
C ALA A 41 7.66 2.14 -4.66
N VAL A 42 8.21 2.91 -3.71
CA VAL A 42 8.11 4.39 -3.70
C VAL A 42 8.79 5.02 -4.92
N LYS A 43 9.91 4.48 -5.41
CA LYS A 43 10.53 4.98 -6.66
C LYS A 43 9.66 4.69 -7.88
N ALA A 44 9.01 3.52 -7.89
CA ALA A 44 8.12 3.12 -8.97
C ALA A 44 6.86 4.02 -9.04
N THR A 45 6.28 4.40 -7.89
CA THR A 45 5.12 5.33 -7.87
C THR A 45 5.45 6.68 -8.50
N LYS A 46 6.65 7.23 -8.21
CA LYS A 46 7.09 8.53 -8.73
C LYS A 46 7.39 8.53 -10.24
N SER A 47 7.52 7.36 -10.85
CA SER A 47 7.80 7.21 -12.29
C SER A 47 6.50 7.17 -13.11
N ASN A 48 5.61 8.15 -12.91
CA ASN A 48 4.29 8.29 -13.56
C ASN A 48 3.22 7.24 -13.20
N HIS A 49 3.33 6.52 -12.08
CA HIS A 49 2.37 5.46 -11.72
C HIS A 49 2.18 4.40 -12.83
N GLU A 50 3.12 4.27 -13.76
CA GLU A 50 3.01 3.30 -14.84
C GLU A 50 3.53 1.96 -14.35
N CYS A 51 2.60 1.13 -13.87
CA CYS A 51 2.87 -0.27 -13.63
C CYS A 51 1.79 -1.11 -14.32
N PRO A 52 1.98 -1.44 -15.62
CA PRO A 52 1.01 -2.19 -16.41
C PRO A 52 0.70 -3.57 -15.81
N SER A 53 1.66 -4.14 -15.09
CA SER A 53 1.56 -5.43 -14.42
C SER A 53 1.33 -5.33 -12.91
N CYS A 54 1.00 -4.16 -12.36
CA CYS A 54 0.69 -4.06 -10.93
C CYS A 54 -0.80 -4.37 -10.69
N PRO A 55 -1.14 -5.25 -9.75
CA PRO A 55 -2.53 -5.45 -9.37
C PRO A 55 -3.09 -4.19 -8.70
N GLU A 56 -4.39 -3.94 -8.91
CA GLU A 56 -5.12 -2.89 -8.22
C GLU A 56 -5.71 -3.44 -6.91
N MET A 57 -5.47 -2.77 -5.78
CA MET A 57 -6.14 -3.10 -4.53
C MET A 57 -7.63 -2.73 -4.61
N GLY A 58 -8.49 -3.50 -3.95
CA GLY A 58 -9.90 -3.21 -3.79
C GLY A 58 -10.77 -4.01 -4.75
N ILE A 59 -11.78 -3.39 -5.34
CA ILE A 59 -12.79 -4.09 -6.14
C ILE A 59 -12.23 -4.78 -7.40
N LYS A 60 -11.10 -4.30 -7.93
CA LYS A 60 -10.40 -4.92 -9.08
C LYS A 60 -9.34 -5.95 -8.69
N ALA A 61 -9.13 -6.22 -7.40
CA ALA A 61 -8.15 -7.21 -6.98
C ALA A 61 -8.51 -8.61 -7.48
N SER A 62 -9.80 -8.91 -7.65
CA SER A 62 -10.29 -10.20 -8.13
C SER A 62 -10.11 -10.45 -9.64
N SER A 63 -9.79 -9.41 -10.42
CA SER A 63 -9.58 -9.57 -11.87
C SER A 63 -8.16 -9.95 -12.26
N GLY A 64 -7.23 -10.03 -11.30
CA GLY A 64 -5.83 -10.41 -11.55
C GLY A 64 -5.50 -11.78 -10.98
N ASP A 65 -4.60 -12.50 -11.65
CA ASP A 65 -4.11 -13.83 -11.22
C ASP A 65 -2.87 -13.75 -10.29
N MET A 66 -2.49 -12.54 -9.89
CA MET A 66 -1.26 -12.31 -9.11
C MET A 66 -1.47 -12.62 -7.62
N LEU A 67 -0.72 -13.60 -7.14
CA LEU A 67 -0.65 -13.96 -5.72
C LEU A 67 0.67 -13.49 -5.10
N GLY A 68 0.63 -13.10 -3.83
CA GLY A 68 1.81 -12.65 -3.09
C GLY A 68 1.50 -11.56 -2.08
N VAL A 69 2.57 -11.01 -1.50
CA VAL A 69 2.50 -9.84 -0.63
C VAL A 69 2.79 -8.61 -1.47
N PHE A 70 1.89 -7.62 -1.38
CA PHE A 70 2.01 -6.36 -2.09
C PHE A 70 1.91 -5.20 -1.12
N ILE A 71 2.55 -4.09 -1.48
CA ILE A 71 2.43 -2.80 -0.80
C ILE A 71 1.74 -1.81 -1.73
N ASN A 72 0.77 -1.09 -1.21
CA ASN A 72 0.15 0.06 -1.87
C ASN A 72 0.32 1.30 -1.01
N PHE A 73 0.19 2.47 -1.64
CA PHE A 73 0.26 3.75 -0.96
C PHE A 73 -1.07 4.47 -1.07
N ALA A 74 -1.42 5.20 -0.02
CA ALA A 74 -2.65 5.96 0.07
C ALA A 74 -2.36 7.27 0.82
N GLY A 75 -3.02 8.34 0.39
CA GLY A 75 -2.94 9.64 1.03
C GLY A 75 -3.65 9.67 2.37
N ARG A 76 -3.34 10.69 3.16
CA ARG A 76 -4.00 10.91 4.47
C ARG A 76 -5.37 11.59 4.34
N LYS A 77 -5.77 12.03 3.14
CA LYS A 77 -7.01 12.76 2.85
C LYS A 77 -7.71 12.18 1.61
N GLU A 78 -9.01 12.40 1.48
CA GLU A 78 -9.77 12.01 0.28
C GLU A 78 -9.46 12.96 -0.89
N PRO A 79 -9.32 12.46 -2.14
CA PRO A 79 -9.30 11.04 -2.51
C PRO A 79 -8.04 10.32 -2.01
N PHE A 80 -8.19 9.20 -1.29
CA PHE A 80 -7.06 8.55 -0.62
C PHE A 80 -6.12 7.84 -1.60
N CYS A 81 -6.53 7.60 -2.84
CA CYS A 81 -5.66 7.03 -3.87
C CYS A 81 -4.67 8.05 -4.43
N GLU A 82 -4.83 9.35 -4.14
CA GLU A 82 -3.84 10.39 -4.39
C GLU A 82 -2.98 10.58 -3.13
N TYR A 83 -1.67 10.72 -3.31
CA TYR A 83 -0.71 10.89 -2.22
C TYR A 83 0.48 11.73 -2.68
N ASP A 84 1.09 12.42 -1.73
CA ASP A 84 2.26 13.25 -1.97
C ASP A 84 3.55 12.65 -1.37
N ASP A 85 4.66 13.39 -1.51
CA ASP A 85 5.95 12.98 -0.97
C ASP A 85 5.97 12.85 0.56
N GLU A 86 5.14 13.61 1.27
CA GLU A 86 5.04 13.50 2.73
C GLU A 86 4.33 12.20 3.13
N ASP A 87 3.27 11.83 2.42
CA ASP A 87 2.55 10.57 2.61
C ASP A 87 3.49 9.38 2.38
N LEU A 88 4.28 9.40 1.31
CA LEU A 88 5.26 8.37 1.00
C LEU A 88 6.38 8.30 2.06
N ALA A 89 6.89 9.44 2.51
CA ALA A 89 7.89 9.50 3.57
C ALA A 89 7.33 8.96 4.90
N TYR A 90 6.07 9.24 5.20
CA TYR A 90 5.39 8.69 6.37
C TYR A 90 5.23 7.18 6.27
N ALA A 91 4.83 6.66 5.10
CA ALA A 91 4.70 5.22 4.86
C ALA A 91 6.03 4.48 5.08
N LEU A 92 7.14 4.99 4.53
CA LEU A 92 8.47 4.40 4.73
C LEU A 92 8.89 4.39 6.21
N LYS A 93 8.60 5.47 6.96
CA LYS A 93 8.82 5.50 8.41
C LYS A 93 8.01 4.43 9.14
N MET A 94 6.78 4.15 8.71
CA MET A 94 5.97 3.07 9.30
C MET A 94 6.54 1.70 8.97
N VAL A 95 6.97 1.46 7.73
CA VAL A 95 7.66 0.21 7.34
C VAL A 95 8.90 -0.02 8.20
N GLN A 96 9.74 0.99 8.36
CA GLN A 96 10.93 0.90 9.20
C GLN A 96 10.59 0.55 10.66
N LYS A 97 9.55 1.18 11.24
CA LYS A 97 9.10 0.85 12.61
C LYS A 97 8.58 -0.59 12.72
N MET A 98 7.85 -1.07 11.73
CA MET A 98 7.37 -2.46 11.72
C MET A 98 8.55 -3.44 11.71
N GLN A 99 9.58 -3.19 10.89
CA GLN A 99 10.78 -4.04 10.87
C GLN A 99 11.52 -4.04 12.21
N VAL A 100 11.71 -2.88 12.83
CA VAL A 100 12.38 -2.79 14.14
C VAL A 100 11.57 -3.49 15.23
N GLY A 101 10.23 -3.35 15.22
CA GLY A 101 9.34 -4.06 16.14
C GLY A 101 9.39 -5.58 15.97
N LEU A 102 9.49 -6.08 14.73
CA LEU A 102 9.65 -7.50 14.42
C LEU A 102 11.03 -8.06 14.82
N GLN A 103 12.07 -7.23 14.77
CA GLN A 103 13.42 -7.63 15.23
C GLN A 103 13.54 -7.59 16.76
N GLY A 104 12.77 -6.74 17.44
CA GLY A 104 12.74 -6.65 18.91
C GLY A 104 11.98 -7.79 19.62
N THR A 105 11.20 -8.60 18.90
CA THR A 105 10.47 -9.76 19.45
C THR A 105 11.21 -11.09 19.31
N GLY A 106 12.49 -11.05 18.94
CA GLY A 106 13.38 -12.21 18.87
C GLY A 106 13.73 -12.83 20.23
N LYS A 107 12.74 -13.41 20.94
CA LYS A 107 12.87 -14.61 21.80
C LYS A 107 11.51 -15.00 22.41
N LYS A 108 10.80 -15.89 21.70
CA LYS A 108 10.23 -17.11 22.31
C LYS A 108 9.96 -18.11 21.19
N SER A 109 11.00 -18.91 20.90
CA SER A 109 10.81 -20.22 20.30
C SER A 109 10.00 -21.04 21.30
N ILE A 110 8.76 -21.37 20.96
CA ILE A 110 7.97 -22.37 21.67
C ILE A 110 8.29 -23.69 20.96
N LEU A 111 9.26 -24.41 21.52
CA LEU A 111 9.18 -25.86 21.60
C LEU A 111 8.53 -26.18 22.95
#